data_AF-A0A151GNB2-F1
#
_entry.id   AF-A0A151GNB2-F1
#
_cell.length_a   1.000
_cell.length_b   1.000
_cell.length_c   1.000
_cell.angle_alpha   90.00
_cell.angle_beta   90.00
_cell.angle_gamma   90.00
#
_symmetry.space_group_name_H-M   'P 1'
#
loop_
_entity.id
_entity.type
_entity.pdbx_description
1 polymer ?
#
loop_
_entity_poly.entity_id
_entity_poly.type
_entity_poly.pdbx_seq_one_letter_code
_entity_poly.pdbx_strand_id
1 'polypeptide(L)'
;MSDSEPESSIFKVYITADLDKVTVMRALCGDDEEDAENFDPMLFRGQTTQQVIRYHREEVSNEYHGHSKLLIVFDDEDLLRRGVLLVSLREYHGFDDAVRCPPEHANVYVSALGIDNEDWYAVRLDVPDDMTPAEPVDWFGLYNLLPDSRRHVFDEAVRAMNKGLQDVGVDVSSDDGEDGEADDLPRLYRPLHPARRDVAKVKSDHGLHARRHGLDRRRFAVVDEHYETRGALVVQLEPSDSFRCRNEAAGEILRWLFINFMTWDEAKRFAATQ
;
A
#
# COMPACT_ATOMS: atom_id res chain seq x y z
N MET A 1 -14.95 14.58 20.85
CA MET A 1 -14.95 15.65 19.83
C MET A 1 -15.56 15.02 18.60
N SER A 2 -16.58 15.62 17.99
CA SER A 2 -17.25 14.97 16.85
C SER A 2 -16.31 14.95 15.66
N ASP A 3 -15.99 13.77 15.18
CA ASP A 3 -15.13 13.50 14.01
C ASP A 3 -15.85 13.77 12.67
N SER A 4 -16.88 14.64 12.67
CA SER A 4 -17.56 15.02 11.44
C SER A 4 -16.74 16.10 10.75
N GLU A 5 -16.03 15.72 9.69
CA GLU A 5 -15.51 16.65 8.69
C GLU A 5 -16.68 17.54 8.19
N PRO A 6 -16.46 18.83 7.95
CA PRO A 6 -17.50 19.66 7.35
C PRO A 6 -17.86 19.10 5.95
N GLU A 7 -19.14 19.08 5.61
CA GLU A 7 -19.70 18.61 4.32
C GLU A 7 -19.09 19.30 3.07
N SER A 8 -18.18 20.26 3.25
CA SER A 8 -17.51 21.05 2.21
C SER A 8 -15.99 21.09 2.35
N SER A 9 -15.36 20.02 2.86
CA SER A 9 -13.90 19.92 2.94
C SER A 9 -13.27 19.80 1.54
N ILE A 10 -12.32 20.66 1.23
CA ILE A 10 -11.52 20.64 0.00
C ILE A 10 -10.41 19.58 0.15
N PHE A 11 -10.29 18.69 -0.83
CA PHE A 11 -9.24 17.67 -0.86
C PHE A 11 -7.92 18.27 -1.34
N LYS A 12 -6.83 17.98 -0.64
CA LYS A 12 -5.49 18.40 -1.07
C LYS A 12 -4.94 17.43 -2.11
N VAL A 13 -4.40 18.00 -3.19
CA VAL A 13 -3.72 17.24 -4.25
C VAL A 13 -2.24 17.62 -4.26
N TYR A 14 -1.37 16.72 -3.81
CA TYR A 14 0.06 16.97 -3.73
C TYR A 14 0.77 16.52 -5.00
N ILE A 15 1.51 17.42 -5.62
CA ILE A 15 2.23 17.17 -6.87
C ILE A 15 3.72 17.11 -6.55
N THR A 16 4.27 15.90 -6.46
CA THR A 16 5.69 15.67 -6.13
C THR A 16 6.54 15.37 -7.36
N ALA A 17 5.92 14.96 -8.47
CA ALA A 17 6.53 14.86 -9.79
C ALA A 17 6.71 16.22 -10.49
N ASP A 18 7.42 16.26 -11.63
CA ASP A 18 7.56 17.47 -12.45
C ASP A 18 6.33 17.73 -13.34
N LEU A 19 5.17 17.80 -12.71
CA LEU A 19 3.90 18.16 -13.35
C LEU A 19 3.50 19.59 -12.96
N ASP A 20 2.71 20.20 -13.83
CA ASP A 20 2.03 21.46 -13.53
C ASP A 20 0.60 21.21 -13.04
N LYS A 21 0.04 22.20 -12.34
CA LYS A 21 -1.30 22.10 -11.74
C LYS A 21 -2.40 21.90 -12.78
N VAL A 22 -2.27 22.49 -13.98
CA VAL A 22 -3.29 22.41 -15.03
C VAL A 22 -3.36 20.98 -15.58
N THR A 23 -2.20 20.36 -15.83
CA THR A 23 -2.12 18.97 -16.27
C THR A 23 -2.73 18.02 -15.24
N VAL A 24 -2.43 18.24 -13.95
CA VAL A 24 -2.96 17.44 -12.84
C VAL A 24 -4.48 17.58 -12.72
N MET A 25 -4.99 18.81 -12.72
CA MET A 25 -6.43 19.04 -12.60
C MET A 25 -7.21 18.47 -13.80
N ARG A 26 -6.67 18.61 -15.02
CA ARG A 26 -7.29 17.99 -16.20
C ARG A 26 -7.29 16.47 -16.12
N ALA A 27 -6.23 15.86 -15.60
CA ALA A 27 -6.20 14.41 -15.43
C ALA A 27 -7.24 13.94 -14.40
N LEU A 28 -7.39 14.68 -13.30
CA LEU A 28 -8.27 14.32 -12.19
C LEU A 28 -9.77 14.55 -12.49
N CYS A 29 -10.09 15.69 -13.11
CA CYS A 29 -11.48 16.17 -13.28
C CYS A 29 -11.94 16.20 -14.75
N GLY A 30 -11.04 15.96 -15.72
CA GLY A 30 -11.34 16.14 -17.14
C GLY A 30 -11.66 17.60 -17.48
N ASP A 31 -12.83 17.82 -18.07
CA ASP A 31 -13.38 19.15 -18.39
C ASP A 31 -14.50 19.57 -17.41
N ASP A 32 -14.68 18.85 -16.30
CA ASP A 32 -15.69 19.17 -15.28
C ASP A 32 -15.18 20.25 -14.32
N GLU A 33 -15.74 21.46 -14.43
CA GLU A 33 -15.37 22.60 -13.60
C GLU A 33 -15.94 22.50 -12.17
N GLU A 34 -17.04 21.78 -11.95
CA GLU A 34 -17.65 21.64 -10.61
C GLU A 34 -16.79 20.72 -9.73
N ASP A 35 -16.29 19.62 -10.28
CA ASP A 35 -15.36 18.72 -9.58
C ASP A 35 -14.05 19.43 -9.21
N ALA A 36 -13.56 20.32 -10.08
CA ALA A 36 -12.31 21.02 -9.86
C ALA A 36 -12.34 21.95 -8.62
N GLU A 37 -13.51 22.41 -8.20
CA GLU A 37 -13.66 23.23 -6.98
C GLU A 37 -13.42 22.44 -5.69
N ASN A 38 -13.53 21.11 -5.73
CA ASN A 38 -13.31 20.23 -4.59
C ASN A 38 -11.83 19.95 -4.31
N PHE A 39 -10.92 20.42 -5.17
CA PHE A 39 -9.49 20.10 -5.09
C PHE A 39 -8.60 21.33 -4.99
N ASP A 40 -7.60 21.26 -4.11
CA ASP A 40 -6.53 22.26 -3.99
C ASP A 40 -5.17 21.65 -4.35
N PRO A 41 -4.69 21.86 -5.61
CA PRO A 41 -3.40 21.34 -6.05
C PRO A 41 -2.22 22.14 -5.50
N MET A 42 -1.27 21.44 -4.87
CA MET A 42 -0.07 22.00 -4.25
C MET A 42 1.22 21.41 -4.84
N LEU A 43 2.23 22.25 -5.09
CA LEU A 43 3.51 21.81 -5.65
C LEU A 43 4.50 21.44 -4.54
N PHE A 44 4.90 20.16 -4.50
CA PHE A 44 5.82 19.56 -3.52
C PHE A 44 6.94 18.78 -4.23
N ARG A 45 7.44 19.34 -5.33
CA ARG A 45 8.40 18.68 -6.23
C ARG A 45 9.59 18.09 -5.49
N GLY A 46 9.89 16.82 -5.76
CA GLY A 46 11.01 16.08 -5.19
C GLY A 46 10.81 15.61 -3.74
N GLN A 47 9.64 15.83 -3.13
CA GLN A 47 9.31 15.26 -1.84
C GLN A 47 8.71 13.85 -1.96
N THR A 48 8.88 13.02 -0.93
CA THR A 48 8.27 11.69 -0.84
C THR A 48 6.81 11.79 -0.39
N THR A 49 6.03 10.74 -0.66
CA THR A 49 4.66 10.56 -0.16
C THR A 49 4.59 10.73 1.37
N GLN A 50 5.54 10.17 2.12
CA GLN A 50 5.57 10.30 3.58
C GLN A 50 5.91 11.73 4.07
N GLN A 51 6.68 12.50 3.30
CA GLN A 51 6.94 13.90 3.61
C GLN A 51 5.67 14.75 3.42
N VAL A 52 4.91 14.53 2.35
CA VAL A 52 3.65 15.26 2.13
C VAL A 52 2.57 14.86 3.15
N ILE A 53 2.49 13.60 3.55
CA ILE A 53 1.59 13.15 4.63
C ILE A 53 1.90 13.87 5.95
N ARG A 54 3.19 14.03 6.28
CA ARG A 54 3.60 14.76 7.48
C ARG A 54 3.16 16.22 7.40
N TYR A 55 3.44 16.88 6.28
CA TYR A 55 3.00 18.25 6.05
C TYR A 55 1.48 18.39 6.17
N HIS A 56 0.73 17.48 5.56
CA HIS A 56 -0.73 17.46 5.62
C HIS A 56 -1.26 17.40 7.07
N ARG A 57 -0.67 16.54 7.90
CA ARG A 57 -1.02 16.43 9.32
C ARG A 57 -0.68 17.67 10.14
N GLU A 58 0.42 18.34 9.82
CA GLU A 58 0.90 19.51 10.57
C GLU A 58 0.13 20.78 10.20
N GLU A 59 -0.13 20.98 8.91
CA GLU A 59 -0.67 22.25 8.40
C GLU A 59 -2.16 22.16 8.06
N VAL A 60 -2.59 21.08 7.38
CA VAL A 60 -3.95 20.98 6.82
C VAL A 60 -4.96 20.50 7.86
N SER A 61 -4.57 19.62 8.79
CA SER A 61 -5.45 19.25 9.91
C SER A 61 -5.83 20.44 10.81
N ASN A 62 -5.21 21.60 10.64
CA ASN A 62 -5.52 22.85 11.33
C ASN A 62 -6.23 23.88 10.44
N GLU A 63 -6.38 23.61 9.14
CA GLU A 63 -7.12 24.46 8.19
C GLU A 63 -8.63 24.24 8.36
N TYR A 64 -9.41 25.32 8.27
CA TYR A 64 -10.87 25.27 8.52
C TYR A 64 -11.66 24.55 7.40
N HIS A 65 -11.05 24.31 6.23
CA HIS A 65 -11.71 23.78 5.04
C HIS A 65 -10.94 22.65 4.35
N GLY A 66 -9.82 22.18 4.89
CA GLY A 66 -9.04 21.10 4.28
C GLY A 66 -9.48 19.74 4.81
N HIS A 67 -9.73 18.78 3.94
CA HIS A 67 -10.05 17.41 4.36
C HIS A 67 -8.85 16.81 5.12
N SER A 68 -9.03 16.39 6.38
CA SER A 68 -7.88 16.08 7.25
C SER A 68 -7.32 14.66 7.12
N LYS A 69 -8.07 13.76 6.45
CA LYS A 69 -7.74 12.33 6.36
C LYS A 69 -7.49 11.80 4.94
N LEU A 70 -7.95 12.51 3.92
CA LEU A 70 -7.95 12.02 2.53
C LEU A 70 -7.16 13.01 1.68
N LEU A 71 -6.23 12.48 0.90
CA LEU A 71 -5.43 13.28 -0.02
C LEU A 71 -5.03 12.44 -1.24
N ILE A 72 -4.70 13.13 -2.33
CA ILE A 72 -4.19 12.51 -3.55
C ILE A 72 -2.74 12.95 -3.76
N VAL A 73 -1.88 12.02 -4.19
CA VAL A 73 -0.48 12.31 -4.52
C VAL A 73 -0.17 11.91 -5.95
N PHE A 74 0.32 12.88 -6.72
CA PHE A 74 0.87 12.72 -8.07
C PHE A 74 2.40 12.62 -7.96
N ASP A 75 2.91 11.40 -7.89
CA ASP A 75 4.32 11.08 -7.66
C ASP A 75 5.10 10.63 -8.91
N ASP A 76 4.41 10.53 -10.05
CA ASP A 76 5.00 10.18 -11.33
C ASP A 76 4.44 11.06 -12.46
N GLU A 77 5.20 11.21 -13.55
CA GLU A 77 4.77 11.95 -14.74
C GLU A 77 3.90 11.10 -15.69
N ASP A 78 4.04 9.76 -15.65
CA ASP A 78 3.28 8.82 -16.47
C ASP A 78 1.92 8.47 -15.84
N LEU A 79 0.98 9.42 -15.88
CA LEU A 79 -0.34 9.28 -15.27
C LEU A 79 -1.17 8.14 -15.86
N LEU A 80 -0.93 7.77 -17.12
CA LEU A 80 -1.68 6.70 -17.79
C LEU A 80 -1.23 5.32 -17.31
N ARG A 81 0.08 5.12 -17.14
CA ARG A 81 0.60 3.80 -16.76
C ARG A 81 0.78 3.65 -15.27
N ARG A 82 1.18 4.72 -14.56
CA ARG A 82 1.48 4.73 -13.12
C ARG A 82 0.32 5.26 -12.29
N GLY A 83 -0.56 6.10 -12.84
CA GLY A 83 -1.70 6.67 -12.11
C GLY A 83 -1.27 7.52 -10.91
N VAL A 84 -2.12 7.58 -9.89
CA VAL A 84 -1.94 8.39 -8.68
C VAL A 84 -2.14 7.57 -7.42
N LEU A 85 -1.65 8.09 -6.30
CA LEU A 85 -1.94 7.53 -4.98
C LEU A 85 -3.14 8.23 -4.38
N LEU A 86 -4.20 7.48 -4.12
CA LEU A 86 -5.23 7.86 -3.16
C LEU A 86 -4.74 7.39 -1.78
N VAL A 87 -4.63 8.32 -0.85
CA VAL A 87 -4.10 8.06 0.50
C VAL A 87 -5.18 8.34 1.52
N SER A 88 -5.35 7.40 2.45
CA SER A 88 -6.26 7.53 3.58
C SER A 88 -5.47 7.43 4.89
N LEU A 89 -5.68 8.42 5.77
CA LEU A 89 -4.94 8.60 7.01
C LEU A 89 -5.79 8.16 8.20
N ARG A 90 -5.13 7.45 9.13
CA ARG A 90 -5.75 6.94 10.38
C ARG A 90 -6.93 6.00 10.12
N GLU A 91 -6.70 5.02 9.28
CA GLU A 91 -7.71 4.01 8.95
C GLU A 91 -8.08 3.14 10.15
N TYR A 92 -9.15 2.37 9.98
CA TYR A 92 -9.70 1.43 10.96
C TYR A 92 -8.64 0.45 11.50
N HIS A 93 -7.64 0.11 10.69
CA HIS A 93 -6.51 -0.75 11.07
C HIS A 93 -5.38 -0.02 11.82
N GLY A 94 -5.51 1.29 12.05
CA GLY A 94 -4.55 2.09 12.82
C GLY A 94 -3.29 2.51 12.05
N PHE A 95 -3.25 2.31 10.74
CA PHE A 95 -2.15 2.71 9.86
C PHE A 95 -2.63 3.70 8.79
N ASP A 96 -1.71 4.49 8.24
CA ASP A 96 -1.98 5.17 6.98
C ASP A 96 -1.89 4.16 5.85
N ASP A 97 -2.73 4.32 4.84
CA ASP A 97 -2.79 3.39 3.72
C ASP A 97 -2.95 4.12 2.39
N ALA A 98 -2.67 3.41 1.31
CA ALA A 98 -2.82 3.94 -0.03
C ALA A 98 -3.16 2.85 -1.05
N VAL A 99 -3.87 3.28 -2.08
CA VAL A 99 -4.12 2.50 -3.30
C VAL A 99 -3.69 3.29 -4.52
N ARG A 100 -3.31 2.57 -5.58
CA ARG A 100 -2.93 3.20 -6.83
C ARG A 100 -3.99 2.96 -7.90
N CYS A 101 -4.44 4.05 -8.49
CA CYS A 101 -5.51 4.04 -9.49
C CYS A 101 -5.31 5.14 -10.55
N PRO A 102 -6.00 5.05 -11.70
CA PRO A 102 -6.11 6.16 -12.63
C PRO A 102 -6.64 7.42 -11.93
N PRO A 103 -6.18 8.62 -12.33
CA PRO A 103 -6.62 9.87 -11.73
C PRO A 103 -8.15 10.02 -11.65
N GLU A 104 -8.86 9.69 -12.73
CA GLU A 104 -10.32 9.76 -12.80
C GLU A 104 -11.03 8.88 -11.75
N HIS A 105 -10.46 7.72 -11.42
CA HIS A 105 -10.99 6.86 -10.37
C HIS A 105 -10.65 7.40 -8.98
N ALA A 106 -9.49 8.02 -8.80
CA ALA A 106 -9.13 8.67 -7.55
C ALA A 106 -10.11 9.79 -7.19
N ASN A 107 -10.57 10.57 -8.18
CA ASN A 107 -11.63 11.57 -7.99
C ASN A 107 -12.94 10.92 -7.49
N VAL A 108 -13.41 9.87 -8.16
CA VAL A 108 -14.65 9.17 -7.77
C VAL A 108 -14.54 8.61 -6.35
N TYR A 109 -13.45 7.91 -6.02
CA TYR A 109 -13.28 7.31 -4.71
C TYR A 109 -13.10 8.34 -3.60
N VAL A 110 -12.27 9.37 -3.80
CA VAL A 110 -12.05 10.36 -2.74
C VAL A 110 -13.33 11.14 -2.44
N SER A 111 -14.12 11.44 -3.46
CA SER A 111 -15.42 12.10 -3.31
C SER A 111 -16.42 11.20 -2.58
N ALA A 112 -16.50 9.90 -2.93
CA ALA A 112 -17.39 8.95 -2.27
C ALA A 112 -17.01 8.71 -0.80
N LEU A 113 -15.71 8.59 -0.51
CA LEU A 113 -15.17 8.45 0.85
C LEU A 113 -15.43 9.71 1.69
N GLY A 114 -15.23 10.91 1.12
CA GLY A 114 -15.39 12.15 1.86
C GLY A 114 -16.82 12.50 2.27
N ILE A 115 -17.82 11.85 1.66
CA ILE A 115 -19.24 11.97 2.04
C ILE A 115 -19.78 10.73 2.76
N ASP A 116 -18.90 9.82 3.18
CA ASP A 116 -19.24 8.55 3.83
C ASP A 116 -20.20 7.65 3.01
N ASN A 117 -20.20 7.77 1.68
CA ASN A 117 -21.01 6.91 0.79
C ASN A 117 -20.30 5.59 0.45
N GLU A 118 -18.99 5.55 0.62
CA GLU A 118 -18.14 4.37 0.48
C GLU A 118 -17.19 4.30 1.68
N ASP A 119 -16.70 3.11 2.02
CA ASP A 119 -15.66 2.94 3.02
C ASP A 119 -14.31 2.51 2.42
N TRP A 120 -13.22 2.71 3.17
CA TRP A 120 -11.88 2.40 2.69
C TRP A 120 -11.72 0.90 2.38
N TYR A 121 -12.39 0.03 3.12
CA TYR A 121 -12.31 -1.41 2.92
C TYR A 121 -12.89 -1.81 1.56
N ALA A 122 -14.04 -1.26 1.18
CA ALA A 122 -14.65 -1.46 -0.14
C ALA A 122 -13.76 -0.93 -1.27
N VAL A 123 -13.18 0.28 -1.11
CA VAL A 123 -12.22 0.82 -2.09
C VAL A 123 -11.03 -0.11 -2.28
N ARG A 124 -10.53 -0.75 -1.21
CA ARG A 124 -9.44 -1.75 -1.32
C ARG A 124 -9.87 -3.01 -2.08
N LEU A 125 -11.11 -3.45 -1.93
CA LEU A 125 -11.64 -4.62 -2.64
C LEU A 125 -11.84 -4.34 -4.13
N ASP A 126 -12.17 -3.11 -4.51
CA ASP A 126 -12.32 -2.70 -5.90
C ASP A 126 -10.97 -2.45 -6.61
N VAL A 127 -9.88 -2.36 -5.85
CA VAL A 127 -8.51 -2.10 -6.35
C VAL A 127 -7.53 -3.23 -5.97
N PRO A 128 -7.83 -4.51 -6.28
CA PRO A 128 -7.04 -5.63 -5.76
C PRO A 128 -5.64 -5.73 -6.39
N ASP A 129 -5.51 -5.34 -7.67
CA ASP A 129 -4.26 -5.44 -8.44
C ASP A 129 -3.59 -4.08 -8.67
N ASP A 130 -4.09 -2.99 -8.05
CA ASP A 130 -3.82 -1.60 -8.45
C ASP A 130 -4.23 -1.36 -9.93
N MET A 131 -5.10 -0.38 -10.20
CA MET A 131 -5.82 -0.30 -11.49
C MET A 131 -4.98 0.25 -12.67
N THR A 132 -3.65 0.15 -12.61
CA THR A 132 -2.75 0.83 -13.57
C THR A 132 -1.85 -0.15 -14.34
N PRO A 133 -1.66 0.03 -15.66
CA PRO A 133 -0.90 -0.94 -16.47
C PRO A 133 0.60 -1.10 -16.15
N ALA A 134 1.25 -0.12 -15.51
CA ALA A 134 2.66 -0.27 -15.10
C ALA A 134 2.81 -0.91 -13.73
N GLU A 135 1.76 -0.92 -12.93
CA GLU A 135 1.82 -1.38 -11.54
C GLU A 135 0.74 -2.39 -11.22
N PRO A 136 0.53 -3.43 -12.06
CA PRO A 136 -0.22 -4.57 -11.59
C PRO A 136 0.57 -5.19 -10.43
N VAL A 137 -0.11 -5.53 -9.33
CA VAL A 137 0.54 -6.25 -8.23
C VAL A 137 1.06 -7.59 -8.75
N ASP A 138 2.38 -7.66 -8.99
CA ASP A 138 3.07 -8.93 -9.16
C ASP A 138 3.17 -9.61 -7.79
N TRP A 139 2.97 -10.91 -7.74
CA TRP A 139 3.14 -11.67 -6.50
C TRP A 139 4.55 -11.46 -5.94
N PHE A 140 4.67 -11.12 -4.67
CA PHE A 140 5.93 -11.19 -3.96
C PHE A 140 6.22 -12.62 -3.54
N GLY A 141 7.47 -13.08 -3.67
CA GLY A 141 7.84 -14.39 -3.13
C GLY A 141 7.83 -14.38 -1.60
N LEU A 142 7.18 -15.35 -0.97
CA LEU A 142 7.26 -15.61 0.47
C LEU A 142 7.98 -16.94 0.70
N TYR A 143 9.26 -16.88 1.06
CA TYR A 143 10.09 -18.08 1.18
C TYR A 143 10.02 -18.70 2.57
N ASN A 144 9.75 -20.01 2.62
CA ASN A 144 9.81 -20.80 3.83
C ASN A 144 11.24 -21.31 4.10
N LEU A 145 11.90 -20.78 5.13
CA LEU A 145 13.18 -21.32 5.62
C LEU A 145 13.05 -22.08 6.95
N LEU A 146 11.83 -22.28 7.43
CA LEU A 146 11.58 -23.07 8.63
C LEU A 146 11.78 -24.57 8.37
N PRO A 147 12.13 -25.35 9.41
CA PRO A 147 12.12 -26.80 9.33
C PRO A 147 10.71 -27.36 9.05
N ASP A 148 10.62 -28.55 8.45
CA ASP A 148 9.32 -29.17 8.11
C ASP A 148 8.43 -29.39 9.34
N SER A 149 9.04 -29.58 10.51
CA SER A 149 8.32 -29.67 11.80
C SER A 149 7.57 -28.39 12.17
N ARG A 150 7.93 -27.25 11.56
CA ARG A 150 7.31 -25.94 11.78
C ARG A 150 6.57 -25.43 10.54
N ARG A 151 6.13 -26.33 9.67
CA ARG A 151 5.36 -25.97 8.46
C ARG A 151 4.08 -25.18 8.79
N HIS A 152 3.38 -25.53 9.85
CA HIS A 152 2.18 -24.82 10.30
C HIS A 152 2.43 -23.32 10.53
N VAL A 153 3.59 -22.95 11.10
CA VAL A 153 3.97 -21.54 11.31
C VAL A 153 4.10 -20.80 9.97
N PHE A 154 4.63 -21.47 8.94
CA PHE A 154 4.70 -20.89 7.60
C PHE A 154 3.31 -20.75 6.98
N ASP A 155 2.46 -21.76 7.12
CA ASP A 155 1.10 -21.72 6.57
C ASP A 155 0.26 -20.59 7.22
N GLU A 156 0.40 -20.38 8.53
CA GLU A 156 -0.17 -19.24 9.26
C GLU A 156 0.41 -17.90 8.77
N ALA A 157 1.73 -17.83 8.56
CA ALA A 157 2.39 -16.65 8.03
C ALA A 157 1.89 -16.31 6.61
N VAL A 158 1.65 -17.30 5.75
CA VAL A 158 1.10 -17.07 4.40
C VAL A 158 -0.28 -16.43 4.47
N ARG A 159 -1.15 -16.90 5.37
CA ARG A 159 -2.48 -16.29 5.57
C ARG A 159 -2.36 -14.87 6.09
N ALA A 160 -1.59 -14.65 7.15
CA ALA A 160 -1.41 -13.32 7.75
C ALA A 160 -0.79 -12.32 6.75
N MET A 161 0.22 -12.73 6.00
CA MET A 161 0.90 -11.87 5.03
C MET A 161 0.04 -11.53 3.81
N ASN A 162 -0.87 -12.41 3.37
CA ASN A 162 -1.78 -12.10 2.26
C ASN A 162 -3.01 -11.30 2.72
N LYS A 163 -3.54 -11.55 3.92
CA LYS A 163 -4.60 -10.70 4.49
C LYS A 163 -4.10 -9.27 4.75
N GLY A 164 -2.84 -9.12 5.15
CA GLY A 164 -2.25 -7.82 5.44
C GLY A 164 -3.09 -7.07 6.47
N LEU A 165 -3.37 -5.80 6.20
CA LEU A 165 -4.13 -4.93 7.10
C LEU A 165 -5.65 -4.95 6.85
N GLN A 166 -6.13 -5.70 5.86
CA GLN A 166 -7.52 -5.58 5.37
C GLN A 166 -8.56 -5.88 6.45
N ASP A 167 -8.36 -6.93 7.24
CA ASP A 167 -9.31 -7.39 8.26
C ASP A 167 -9.03 -6.80 9.65
N VAL A 168 -7.98 -5.99 9.81
CA VAL A 168 -7.56 -5.49 11.13
C VAL A 168 -8.50 -4.40 11.60
N GLY A 169 -9.26 -4.65 12.67
CA GLY A 169 -10.16 -3.63 13.24
C GLY A 169 -11.53 -3.55 12.56
N VAL A 170 -11.81 -4.42 11.60
CA VAL A 170 -13.15 -4.63 11.04
C VAL A 170 -13.85 -5.71 11.87
N ASP A 171 -15.06 -5.42 12.36
CA ASP A 171 -15.89 -6.43 13.03
C ASP A 171 -16.54 -7.31 11.97
N VAL A 172 -15.73 -8.18 11.36
CA VAL A 172 -16.22 -9.30 10.56
C VAL A 172 -16.92 -10.24 11.54
N SER A 173 -18.22 -9.99 11.77
CA SER A 173 -19.06 -10.88 12.54
C SER A 173 -18.87 -12.28 11.97
N SER A 174 -18.32 -13.14 12.81
CA SER A 174 -17.91 -14.50 12.50
C SER A 174 -19.14 -15.36 12.27
N ASP A 175 -19.77 -15.22 11.11
CA ASP A 175 -20.77 -16.19 10.61
C ASP A 175 -20.28 -16.98 9.40
N ASP A 176 -19.15 -16.59 8.80
CA ASP A 176 -18.41 -17.45 7.86
C ASP A 176 -17.11 -17.92 8.53
N GLY A 177 -17.23 -18.89 9.43
CA GLY A 177 -16.12 -19.72 9.90
C GLY A 177 -15.48 -20.58 8.78
N GLU A 178 -15.72 -20.24 7.52
CA GLU A 178 -14.95 -20.71 6.39
C GLU A 178 -13.73 -19.78 6.30
N ASP A 179 -12.58 -20.30 6.75
CA ASP A 179 -11.28 -19.85 6.26
C ASP A 179 -11.43 -19.70 4.73
N GLY A 180 -11.61 -18.47 4.24
CA GLY A 180 -11.78 -18.21 2.80
C GLY A 180 -10.74 -19.00 2.01
N GLU A 181 -11.14 -19.56 0.87
CA GLU A 181 -10.24 -20.40 0.09
C GLU A 181 -8.98 -19.58 -0.24
N ALA A 182 -7.84 -20.24 -0.48
CA ALA A 182 -6.61 -19.52 -0.81
C ALA A 182 -6.74 -18.61 -2.04
N ASP A 183 -7.79 -18.83 -2.85
CA ASP A 183 -8.17 -18.02 -4.00
C ASP A 183 -8.94 -16.73 -3.63
N ASP A 184 -9.49 -16.63 -2.42
CA ASP A 184 -10.18 -15.44 -1.87
C ASP A 184 -9.21 -14.48 -1.16
N LEU A 185 -7.97 -14.89 -0.93
CA LEU A 185 -6.95 -14.05 -0.32
C LEU A 185 -6.39 -13.02 -1.31
N PRO A 186 -6.05 -11.80 -0.85
CA PRO A 186 -5.37 -10.81 -1.68
C PRO A 186 -4.08 -11.38 -2.26
N ARG A 187 -3.80 -11.07 -3.53
CA ARG A 187 -2.69 -11.67 -4.29
C ARG A 187 -1.34 -10.98 -4.02
N LEU A 188 -0.95 -10.90 -2.76
CA LEU A 188 0.27 -10.18 -2.35
C LEU A 188 1.49 -11.11 -2.32
N TYR A 189 1.36 -12.30 -1.73
CA TYR A 189 2.49 -13.19 -1.42
C TYR A 189 2.29 -14.62 -1.87
N ARG A 190 3.15 -15.08 -2.77
CA ARG A 190 3.14 -16.48 -3.22
C ARG A 190 4.04 -17.32 -2.33
N PRO A 191 3.53 -18.39 -1.68
CA PRO A 191 4.36 -19.27 -0.88
C PRO A 191 5.39 -20.01 -1.73
N LEU A 192 6.64 -20.03 -1.27
CA LEU A 192 7.75 -20.69 -1.95
C LEU A 192 8.54 -21.56 -0.97
N HIS A 193 8.89 -22.78 -1.42
CA HIS A 193 9.70 -23.73 -0.66
C HIS A 193 11.05 -23.92 -1.35
N PRO A 194 12.10 -23.19 -0.95
CA PRO A 194 13.40 -23.29 -1.57
C PRO A 194 14.07 -24.63 -1.20
N ALA A 195 14.89 -25.15 -2.12
CA ALA A 195 15.63 -26.39 -1.90
C ALA A 195 16.66 -26.29 -0.76
N ARG A 196 17.11 -25.08 -0.43
CA ARG A 196 18.01 -24.79 0.69
C ARG A 196 17.38 -23.72 1.59
N ARG A 197 17.39 -23.98 2.89
CA ARG A 197 16.91 -23.06 3.94
C ARG A 197 17.97 -22.02 4.30
N ASP A 198 18.42 -21.26 3.31
CA ASP A 198 19.47 -20.24 3.46
C ASP A 198 19.10 -18.96 2.70
N VAL A 199 19.02 -17.84 3.42
CA VAL A 199 18.69 -16.52 2.86
C VAL A 199 19.69 -16.10 1.78
N ALA A 200 20.98 -16.36 1.96
CA ALA A 200 21.99 -15.97 0.96
C ALA A 200 21.75 -16.72 -0.36
N LYS A 201 21.40 -18.01 -0.28
CA LYS A 201 21.04 -18.79 -1.45
C LYS A 201 19.75 -18.32 -2.10
N VAL A 202 18.72 -18.01 -1.31
CA VAL A 202 17.47 -17.42 -1.83
C VAL A 202 17.75 -16.11 -2.58
N LYS A 203 18.54 -15.20 -1.99
CA LYS A 203 18.94 -13.94 -2.65
C LYS A 203 19.60 -14.18 -4.01
N SER A 204 20.51 -15.15 -4.09
CA SER A 204 21.21 -15.51 -5.33
C SER A 204 20.29 -16.09 -6.41
N ASP A 205 19.27 -16.87 -6.02
CA ASP A 205 18.45 -17.63 -6.98
C ASP A 205 17.14 -16.90 -7.34
N HIS A 206 16.71 -15.95 -6.51
CA HIS A 206 15.40 -15.30 -6.60
C HIS A 206 15.17 -14.62 -7.95
N GLY A 207 16.11 -13.82 -8.45
CA GLY A 207 15.90 -13.07 -9.70
C GLY A 207 15.58 -13.95 -10.93
N LEU A 208 16.18 -15.15 -11.01
CA LEU A 208 15.87 -16.12 -12.07
C LEU A 208 14.54 -16.83 -11.82
N HIS A 209 14.26 -17.19 -10.57
CA HIS A 209 13.02 -17.84 -10.18
C HIS A 209 11.81 -16.92 -10.41
N ALA A 210 11.88 -15.69 -9.90
CA ALA A 210 10.86 -14.66 -10.05
C ALA A 210 10.47 -14.43 -11.52
N ARG A 211 11.47 -14.32 -12.42
CA ARG A 211 11.23 -14.18 -13.86
C ARG A 211 10.44 -15.36 -14.46
N ARG A 212 10.65 -16.58 -13.99
CA ARG A 212 9.95 -17.77 -14.52
C ARG A 212 8.53 -17.92 -14.00
N HIS A 213 8.25 -17.32 -12.84
CA HIS A 213 7.01 -17.52 -12.12
C HIS A 213 6.13 -16.26 -12.02
N GLY A 214 6.54 -15.15 -12.64
CA GLY A 214 5.80 -13.89 -12.58
C GLY A 214 5.73 -13.35 -11.15
N LEU A 215 6.91 -13.24 -10.51
CA LEU A 215 7.05 -12.59 -9.20
C LEU A 215 7.86 -11.30 -9.37
N ASP A 216 7.75 -10.39 -8.39
CA ASP A 216 8.68 -9.27 -8.28
C ASP A 216 10.12 -9.82 -8.26
N ARG A 217 10.98 -9.23 -9.10
CA ARG A 217 12.34 -9.72 -9.34
C ARG A 217 13.37 -9.16 -8.38
N ARG A 218 13.02 -8.11 -7.66
CA ARG A 218 13.91 -7.29 -6.83
C ARG A 218 13.60 -7.44 -5.36
N ARG A 219 12.38 -7.84 -5.00
CA ARG A 219 11.87 -7.83 -3.63
C ARG A 219 11.12 -9.11 -3.29
N PHE A 220 11.32 -9.58 -2.07
CA PHE A 220 10.63 -10.74 -1.54
C PHE A 220 10.65 -10.72 -0.01
N ALA A 221 9.86 -11.60 0.60
CA ALA A 221 9.85 -11.83 2.03
C ALA A 221 10.28 -13.26 2.39
N VAL A 222 10.76 -13.41 3.62
CA VAL A 222 11.22 -14.68 4.17
C VAL A 222 10.64 -14.91 5.55
N VAL A 223 10.15 -16.14 5.75
CA VAL A 223 9.79 -16.69 7.06
C VAL A 223 10.92 -17.63 7.48
N ASP A 224 11.67 -17.23 8.50
CA ASP A 224 12.76 -18.02 9.08
C ASP A 224 12.57 -18.20 10.58
N GLU A 225 13.57 -18.77 11.26
CA GLU A 225 13.52 -19.07 12.70
C GLU A 225 13.26 -17.86 13.59
N HIS A 226 13.46 -16.64 13.09
CA HIS A 226 13.21 -15.40 13.83
C HIS A 226 11.81 -14.82 13.58
N TYR A 227 10.99 -15.42 12.72
CA TYR A 227 9.69 -14.88 12.32
C TYR A 227 8.78 -14.55 13.51
N GLU A 228 8.60 -15.45 14.47
CA GLU A 228 7.69 -15.21 15.61
C GLU A 228 8.14 -14.08 16.53
N THR A 229 9.46 -13.82 16.61
CA THR A 229 10.02 -12.83 17.54
C THR A 229 10.32 -11.49 16.87
N ARG A 230 10.60 -11.50 15.57
CA ARG A 230 11.07 -10.34 14.80
C ARG A 230 10.25 -10.06 13.56
N GLY A 231 9.32 -10.93 13.19
CA GLY A 231 8.52 -10.83 11.98
C GLY A 231 9.28 -11.28 10.71
N ALA A 232 8.61 -11.10 9.58
CA ALA A 232 9.15 -11.46 8.26
C ALA A 232 10.41 -10.66 7.94
N LEU A 233 11.37 -11.30 7.29
CA LEU A 233 12.52 -10.60 6.71
C LEU A 233 12.13 -10.12 5.31
N VAL A 234 12.04 -8.81 5.15
CA VAL A 234 11.82 -8.13 3.87
C VAL A 234 13.17 -7.90 3.21
N VAL A 235 13.29 -8.27 1.94
CA VAL A 235 14.56 -8.23 1.21
C VAL A 235 14.42 -7.42 -0.07
N GLN A 236 15.39 -6.56 -0.34
CA GLN A 236 15.63 -5.93 -1.64
C GLN A 236 16.98 -6.40 -2.17
N LEU A 237 17.03 -6.77 -3.45
CA LEU A 237 18.26 -7.24 -4.09
C LEU A 237 19.15 -6.10 -4.60
N GLU A 238 18.55 -4.99 -5.06
CA GLU A 238 19.27 -3.88 -5.68
C GLU A 238 18.68 -2.52 -5.25
N PRO A 239 19.42 -1.69 -4.49
CA PRO A 239 20.63 -2.08 -3.74
C PRO A 239 20.32 -3.21 -2.73
N SER A 240 21.31 -4.09 -2.50
CA SER A 240 21.10 -5.24 -1.62
C SER A 240 20.92 -4.79 -0.17
N ASP A 241 19.77 -5.09 0.40
CA ASP A 241 19.39 -4.65 1.72
C ASP A 241 18.27 -5.52 2.30
N SER A 242 18.01 -5.40 3.59
CA SER A 242 16.92 -6.10 4.24
C SER A 242 16.57 -5.52 5.61
N PHE A 243 15.32 -5.65 6.01
CA PHE A 243 14.85 -5.31 7.36
C PHE A 243 13.78 -6.29 7.82
N ARG A 244 13.45 -6.22 9.11
CA ARG A 244 12.42 -7.06 9.74
C ARG A 244 11.16 -6.23 9.92
N CYS A 245 10.01 -6.78 9.59
CA CYS A 245 8.72 -6.16 9.79
C CYS A 245 7.79 -7.15 10.48
N ARG A 246 7.14 -6.71 11.56
CA ARG A 246 6.24 -7.52 12.39
C ARG A 246 4.80 -7.31 12.00
N ASN A 247 3.96 -8.20 12.51
CA ASN A 247 2.51 -8.07 12.52
C ASN A 247 1.92 -8.00 11.10
N GLU A 248 0.68 -7.60 11.01
CA GLU A 248 -0.11 -7.50 9.78
C GLU A 248 0.49 -6.49 8.77
N ALA A 249 1.21 -5.48 9.27
CA ALA A 249 1.93 -4.52 8.43
C ALA A 249 3.02 -5.17 7.54
N ALA A 250 3.57 -6.32 7.95
CA ALA A 250 4.50 -7.09 7.12
C ALA A 250 3.84 -7.60 5.82
N GLY A 251 2.52 -7.81 5.84
CA GLY A 251 1.73 -8.18 4.67
C GLY A 251 1.48 -7.04 3.69
N GLU A 252 1.70 -5.78 4.08
CA GLU A 252 1.49 -4.62 3.18
C GLU A 252 2.79 -3.99 2.72
N ILE A 253 3.87 -4.17 3.48
CA ILE A 253 5.09 -3.37 3.31
C ILE A 253 5.70 -3.45 1.91
N LEU A 254 5.66 -4.62 1.25
CA LEU A 254 6.16 -4.74 -0.12
C LEU A 254 5.24 -4.10 -1.14
N ARG A 255 3.92 -4.17 -0.94
CA ARG A 255 2.94 -3.45 -1.76
C ARG A 255 3.12 -1.95 -1.61
N TRP A 256 3.22 -1.43 -0.39
CA TRP A 256 3.48 -0.01 -0.13
C TRP A 256 4.79 0.49 -0.76
N LEU A 257 5.84 -0.33 -0.76
CA LEU A 257 7.09 -0.03 -1.46
C LEU A 257 6.95 -0.08 -2.99
N PHE A 258 6.07 -0.95 -3.50
CA PHE A 258 5.80 -1.09 -4.94
C PHE A 258 5.02 0.11 -5.46
N ILE A 259 3.96 0.52 -4.76
CA ILE A 259 3.15 1.67 -5.13
C ILE A 259 3.78 3.04 -4.81
N ASN A 260 5.03 3.11 -4.34
CA ASN A 260 5.69 4.34 -3.87
C ASN A 260 4.97 5.06 -2.70
N PHE A 261 4.20 4.34 -1.90
CA PHE A 261 3.65 4.91 -0.66
C PHE A 261 4.76 5.22 0.35
N MET A 262 5.81 4.39 0.37
CA MET A 262 7.03 4.61 1.15
C MET A 262 8.26 4.35 0.29
N THR A 263 9.33 5.09 0.55
CA THR A 263 10.68 4.69 0.15
C THR A 263 11.19 3.56 1.03
N TRP A 264 12.25 2.88 0.58
CA TRP A 264 12.88 1.80 1.36
C TRP A 264 13.33 2.24 2.76
N ASP A 265 13.96 3.42 2.88
CA ASP A 265 14.42 3.95 4.17
C ASP A 265 13.26 4.41 5.07
N GLU A 266 12.13 4.83 4.49
CA GLU A 266 10.90 5.10 5.24
C GLU A 266 10.29 3.80 5.76
N ALA A 267 10.18 2.77 4.92
CA ALA A 267 9.68 1.46 5.31
C ALA A 267 10.51 0.82 6.43
N LYS A 268 11.85 0.96 6.40
CA LYS A 268 12.71 0.52 7.51
C LYS A 268 12.43 1.23 8.82
N ARG A 269 12.30 2.56 8.77
CA ARG A 269 12.00 3.36 9.97
C ARG A 269 10.64 3.01 10.53
N PHE A 270 9.65 2.87 9.66
CA PHE A 270 8.31 2.40 10.01
C PHE A 270 8.36 1.01 10.65
N ALA A 271 9.06 0.05 10.06
CA ALA A 271 9.14 -1.31 10.59
C ALA A 271 9.87 -1.39 11.94
N ALA A 272 10.78 -0.45 12.22
CA ALA A 272 11.48 -0.35 13.49
C ALA A 272 10.60 0.18 14.64
N THR A 273 9.42 0.75 14.34
CA THR A 273 8.45 1.20 15.35
C THR A 273 7.36 0.17 15.63
N GLN A 274 7.36 -0.98 14.92
CA GLN A 274 6.37 -2.06 15.06
C GLN A 274 6.78 -3.13 16.08
#